data_AF-U5F586-F1
#
_entry.id   AF-U5F586-F1
#
_cell.length_a   1.000
_cell.length_b   1.000
_cell.length_c   1.000
_cell.angle_alpha   90.00
_cell.angle_beta   90.00
_cell.angle_gamma   90.00
#
_symmetry.space_group_name_H-M   'P 1'
#
loop_
_entity.id
_entity.type
_entity.pdbx_description
1 polymer ?
#
loop_
_entity_poly.entity_id
_entity_poly.type
_entity_poly.pdbx_seq_one_letter_code
_entity_poly.pdbx_strand_id
1 'polypeptide(L)'
;MDLTSTSSEIFMRRFMNSKVVKTIDNESILQINLQPKDIIKQVEEEYKESNYGSVKYTKNEMYWIGYLYRCFSYMYELSSIRVYKIVKPKALRGLFLPYHILSPEQAIGRILEAKGMMLNLEDEINRQFEIYKRIRDNHSH
;
A
#
# COMPACT_ATOMS: atom_id res chain seq x y z
N MET A 1 -7.74 16.41 5.40
CA MET A 1 -6.42 15.80 5.65
C MET A 1 -5.52 16.99 5.77
N ASP A 2 -5.39 17.50 6.98
CA ASP A 2 -4.99 18.89 7.23
C ASP A 2 -3.51 18.98 7.60
N LEU A 3 -2.77 17.91 7.31
CA LEU A 3 -1.38 17.72 7.69
C LEU A 3 -0.40 18.08 6.57
N THR A 4 -0.86 18.20 5.32
CA THR A 4 0.00 18.55 4.18
C THR A 4 -0.74 19.46 3.20
N SER A 5 -0.04 20.42 2.59
CA SER A 5 -0.59 21.31 1.56
C SER A 5 -0.72 20.60 0.19
N THR A 6 0.09 19.58 -0.06
CA THR A 6 0.18 18.82 -1.32
C THR A 6 -1.03 17.92 -1.62
N SER A 7 -1.44 17.82 -2.89
CA SER A 7 -2.55 16.92 -3.31
C SER A 7 -2.37 15.45 -2.87
N SER A 8 -3.48 14.76 -2.67
CA SER A 8 -3.50 13.38 -2.16
C SER A 8 -2.74 12.41 -3.07
N GLU A 9 -2.91 12.50 -4.39
CA GLU A 9 -2.21 11.65 -5.35
C GLU A 9 -0.69 11.85 -5.31
N ILE A 10 -0.23 13.10 -5.17
CA ILE A 10 1.21 13.39 -5.09
C ILE A 10 1.78 12.91 -3.78
N PHE A 11 1.07 13.13 -2.66
CA PHE A 11 1.48 12.58 -1.37
C PHE A 11 1.65 11.06 -1.46
N MET A 12 0.65 10.33 -1.98
CA MET A 12 0.74 8.88 -2.14
C MET A 12 1.87 8.47 -3.07
N ARG A 13 2.09 9.18 -4.18
CA ARG A 13 3.25 8.94 -5.05
C ARG A 13 4.56 9.08 -4.28
N ARG A 14 4.74 10.16 -3.53
CA ARG A 14 5.96 10.43 -2.75
C ARG A 14 6.15 9.39 -1.67
N PHE A 15 5.11 9.10 -0.89
CA PHE A 15 5.13 8.07 0.13
C PHE A 15 5.53 6.71 -0.44
N MET A 16 4.89 6.24 -1.51
CA MET A 16 5.17 4.94 -2.12
C MET A 16 6.56 4.84 -2.79
N ASN A 17 7.28 5.96 -2.96
CA ASN A 17 8.65 6.00 -3.48
C ASN A 17 9.68 6.46 -2.43
N SER A 18 9.26 6.77 -1.21
CA SER A 18 10.10 7.32 -0.15
C SER A 18 11.10 6.32 0.43
N LYS A 19 12.09 6.81 1.16
CA LYS A 19 12.98 5.97 1.95
C LYS A 19 12.24 5.28 3.09
N VAL A 20 11.32 5.98 3.76
CA VAL A 20 10.57 5.42 4.90
C VAL A 20 9.74 4.20 4.49
N VAL A 21 9.11 4.21 3.31
CA VAL A 21 8.35 3.03 2.86
C VAL A 21 9.26 1.85 2.52
N LYS A 22 10.50 2.08 2.08
CA LYS A 22 11.48 1.01 1.88
C LYS A 22 11.90 0.37 3.21
N THR A 23 12.00 1.17 4.27
CA THR A 23 12.22 0.69 5.65
C THR A 23 11.03 -0.12 6.19
N ILE A 24 9.82 0.18 5.70
CA ILE A 24 8.63 -0.63 6.00
C ILE A 24 8.65 -1.94 5.20
N ASP A 25 8.97 -1.87 3.91
CA ASP A 25 9.01 -3.04 3.02
C ASP A 25 10.06 -4.09 3.43
N ASN A 26 11.15 -3.68 4.09
CA ASN A 26 12.21 -4.58 4.57
C ASN A 26 12.13 -4.87 6.08
N GLU A 27 10.98 -4.60 6.71
CA GLU A 27 10.68 -4.87 8.13
C GLU A 27 11.58 -4.17 9.16
N SER A 28 12.55 -3.37 8.71
CA SER A 28 13.45 -2.60 9.58
C SER A 28 12.70 -1.59 10.44
N ILE A 29 11.47 -1.24 10.05
CA ILE A 29 10.53 -0.43 10.82
C ILE A 29 10.28 -0.98 12.24
N LEU A 30 10.34 -2.30 12.44
CA LEU A 30 10.11 -2.94 13.74
C LEU A 30 11.21 -2.64 14.76
N GLN A 31 12.39 -2.23 14.27
CA GLN A 31 13.56 -1.92 15.09
C GLN A 31 13.68 -0.43 15.43
N ILE A 32 12.77 0.40 14.93
CA ILE A 32 12.80 1.86 15.12
C ILE A 32 11.50 2.34 15.77
N ASN A 33 11.61 3.27 16.70
CA ASN A 33 10.43 3.93 17.27
C ASN A 33 9.97 5.02 16.29
N LEU A 34 9.03 4.69 15.42
CA LEU A 34 8.50 5.61 14.41
C LEU A 34 7.03 5.88 14.65
N GLN A 35 6.67 7.15 14.80
CA GLN A 35 5.27 7.58 14.90
C GLN A 35 4.72 7.99 13.53
N PRO A 36 3.39 7.96 13.31
CA PRO A 36 2.80 8.38 12.04
C PRO A 36 3.19 9.78 11.59
N LYS A 37 3.38 10.71 12.54
CA LYS A 37 3.85 12.08 12.27
C LYS A 37 5.28 12.12 11.69
N ASP A 38 6.15 11.20 12.15
CA ASP A 38 7.54 11.13 11.71
C ASP A 38 7.63 10.62 10.27
N ILE A 39 6.74 9.70 9.89
CA ILE A 39 6.59 9.22 8.52
C ILE A 39 6.27 10.38 7.58
N ILE A 40 5.25 11.17 7.92
CA ILE A 40 4.82 12.31 7.08
C ILE A 40 5.97 13.31 6.95
N LYS A 41 6.61 13.66 8.06
CA LYS A 41 7.74 14.59 8.09
C LYS A 41 8.90 14.11 7.22
N GLN A 42 9.28 12.83 7.29
CA GLN A 42 10.36 12.29 6.45
C GLN A 42 10.04 12.36 4.95
N VAL A 43 8.78 12.09 4.57
CA VAL A 43 8.35 12.22 3.17
C VAL A 43 8.42 13.67 2.70
N GLU A 44 8.04 14.62 3.56
CA GLU A 44 8.13 16.05 3.25
C GLU A 44 9.57 16.55 3.20
N GLU A 45 10.45 16.11 4.09
CA GLU A 45 11.88 16.41 4.06
C GLU A 45 12.56 15.87 2.79
N GLU A 46 12.20 14.65 2.37
CA GLU A 46 12.78 14.01 1.18
C GLU A 46 12.37 14.71 -0.13
N TYR A 47 11.10 15.11 -0.25
CA TYR A 47 10.55 15.62 -1.51
C TYR A 47 10.26 17.12 -1.53
N LYS A 48 10.43 17.81 -0.40
CA LYS A 48 10.08 19.22 -0.15
C LYS A 48 8.60 19.54 -0.37
N GLU A 49 8.12 20.65 0.18
CA GLU A 49 6.76 21.12 -0.06
C GLU A 49 6.49 21.32 -1.56
N SER A 50 5.27 20.99 -1.98
CA SER A 50 4.83 21.20 -3.35
C SER A 50 3.40 21.71 -3.37
N ASN A 51 3.21 22.82 -4.09
CA ASN A 51 1.90 23.41 -4.39
C ASN A 51 1.26 22.81 -5.66
N TYR A 52 1.80 21.71 -6.18
CA TYR A 52 1.30 21.09 -7.40
C TYR A 52 0.04 20.25 -7.09
N GLY A 53 -1.03 20.49 -7.87
CA GLY A 53 -2.32 19.81 -7.73
C GLY A 53 -3.13 20.23 -6.50
N SER A 54 -4.46 20.31 -6.65
CA SER A 54 -5.40 20.76 -5.60
C SER A 54 -6.31 19.67 -5.05
N VAL A 55 -6.36 18.49 -5.69
CA VAL A 55 -7.32 17.46 -5.33
C VAL A 55 -6.94 16.79 -4.01
N LYS A 56 -7.84 16.88 -3.03
CA LYS A 56 -7.74 16.23 -1.73
C LYS A 56 -8.78 15.13 -1.63
N TYR A 57 -8.34 13.95 -1.20
CA TYR A 57 -9.22 12.84 -0.90
C TYR A 57 -9.68 12.97 0.56
N THR A 58 -10.84 12.40 0.86
CA THR A 58 -11.38 12.29 2.22
C THR A 58 -10.47 11.44 3.10
N LYS A 59 -10.61 11.56 4.43
CA LYS A 59 -9.82 10.76 5.38
C LYS A 59 -10.05 9.25 5.16
N ASN A 60 -11.28 8.84 4.87
CA ASN A 60 -11.63 7.43 4.66
C ASN A 60 -11.04 6.89 3.35
N GLU A 61 -11.12 7.65 2.26
CA GLU A 61 -10.45 7.28 0.99
C GLU A 61 -8.94 7.13 1.21
N MET A 62 -8.29 8.10 1.89
CA MET A 62 -6.85 8.05 2.16
C MET A 62 -6.46 6.85 3.01
N TYR A 63 -7.20 6.60 4.10
CA TYR A 63 -6.96 5.47 4.98
C TYR A 63 -7.10 4.15 4.24
N TRP A 64 -8.21 3.96 3.53
CA TRP A 64 -8.47 2.72 2.79
C TRP A 64 -7.44 2.48 1.69
N ILE A 65 -7.08 3.49 0.90
CA ILE A 65 -6.05 3.35 -0.14
C ILE A 65 -4.69 2.98 0.48
N GLY A 66 -4.29 3.65 1.55
CA GLY A 66 -3.03 3.36 2.25
C GLY A 66 -3.00 1.95 2.83
N TYR A 67 -4.08 1.55 3.49
CA TYR A 67 -4.24 0.20 4.04
C TYR A 67 -4.19 -0.86 2.94
N LEU A 68 -4.93 -0.66 1.84
CA LEU A 68 -4.94 -1.58 0.72
C LEU A 68 -3.57 -1.71 0.06
N TYR A 69 -2.83 -0.62 -0.11
CA TYR A 69 -1.46 -0.67 -0.60
C TYR A 69 -0.55 -1.51 0.29
N ARG A 70 -0.74 -1.45 1.61
CA ARG A 70 0.06 -2.22 2.54
C ARG A 70 -0.29 -3.70 2.54
N CYS A 71 -1.57 -4.03 2.55
CA CYS A 71 -2.04 -5.40 2.34
C CYS A 71 -1.53 -5.97 1.01
N PHE A 72 -1.60 -5.21 -0.08
CA PHE A 72 -1.14 -5.68 -1.39
C PHE A 72 0.35 -6.00 -1.38
N SER A 73 1.17 -5.09 -0.86
CA SER A 73 2.60 -5.33 -0.76
C SER A 73 2.93 -6.55 0.12
N TYR A 74 2.26 -6.69 1.27
CA TYR A 74 2.46 -7.83 2.18
C TYR A 74 2.03 -9.16 1.54
N MET A 75 0.79 -9.23 1.05
CA MET A 75 0.21 -10.45 0.48
C MET A 75 1.01 -10.97 -0.73
N TYR A 76 1.47 -10.08 -1.60
CA TYR A 76 2.14 -10.46 -2.85
C TYR A 76 3.67 -10.34 -2.78
N GLU A 77 4.23 -10.02 -1.61
CA GLU A 77 5.68 -9.83 -1.40
C GLU A 77 6.30 -8.85 -2.43
N LEU A 78 5.52 -7.83 -2.80
CA LEU A 78 5.92 -6.81 -3.75
C LEU A 78 6.36 -5.56 -3.01
N SER A 79 7.44 -4.93 -3.44
CA SER A 79 7.77 -3.61 -2.91
C SER A 79 6.67 -2.59 -3.18
N SER A 80 6.55 -1.59 -2.30
CA SER A 80 5.59 -0.50 -2.42
C SER A 80 5.69 0.20 -3.78
N ILE A 81 6.90 0.35 -4.31
CA ILE A 81 7.13 0.92 -5.65
C ILE A 81 6.48 0.05 -6.73
N ARG A 82 6.59 -1.29 -6.65
CA ARG A 82 5.97 -2.21 -7.62
C ARG A 82 4.44 -2.16 -7.51
N VAL A 83 3.90 -2.19 -6.30
CA VAL A 83 2.46 -2.07 -6.06
C VAL A 83 1.91 -0.75 -6.63
N TYR A 84 2.59 0.37 -6.39
CA TYR A 84 2.22 1.67 -6.94
C TYR A 84 2.26 1.69 -8.48
N LYS A 85 3.13 0.90 -9.12
CA LYS A 85 3.15 0.76 -10.58
C LYS A 85 1.94 -0.04 -11.09
N ILE A 86 1.51 -1.07 -10.36
CA ILE A 86 0.37 -1.91 -10.73
C ILE A 86 -0.94 -1.12 -10.68
N VAL A 87 -1.22 -0.42 -9.57
CA VAL A 87 -2.49 0.32 -9.41
C VAL A 87 -2.25 1.72 -8.83
N LYS A 88 -2.78 2.73 -9.55
CA LYS A 88 -2.62 4.14 -9.19
C LYS A 88 -3.68 4.60 -8.18
N PRO A 89 -3.38 5.61 -7.34
CA PRO A 89 -4.33 6.09 -6.33
C PRO A 89 -5.65 6.59 -6.92
N LYS A 90 -5.61 7.19 -8.12
CA LYS A 90 -6.82 7.61 -8.84
C LYS A 90 -7.75 6.45 -9.18
N ALA A 91 -7.19 5.32 -9.60
CA ALA A 91 -7.97 4.11 -9.88
C ALA A 91 -8.57 3.54 -8.58
N LEU A 92 -7.77 3.46 -7.51
CA LEU A 92 -8.27 3.00 -6.21
C LEU A 92 -9.38 3.91 -5.68
N ARG A 93 -9.24 5.22 -5.79
CA ARG A 93 -10.31 6.16 -5.41
C ARG A 93 -11.62 5.88 -6.16
N GLY A 94 -11.55 5.61 -7.47
CA GLY A 94 -12.72 5.22 -8.26
C GLY A 94 -13.38 3.92 -7.80
N LEU A 95 -12.63 3.04 -7.13
CA LEU A 95 -13.09 1.78 -6.57
C LEU A 95 -13.48 1.86 -5.09
N PHE A 96 -13.32 3.03 -4.44
CA PHE A 96 -13.57 3.16 -3.00
C PHE A 96 -14.98 2.72 -2.62
N LEU A 97 -16.02 3.30 -3.22
CA LEU A 97 -17.41 2.98 -2.90
C LEU A 97 -17.73 1.48 -3.05
N PRO A 98 -17.44 0.81 -4.18
CA PRO A 98 -17.80 -0.60 -4.32
C PRO A 98 -16.90 -1.53 -3.49
N TYR A 99 -15.64 -1.18 -3.22
CA TYR A 99 -14.66 -2.14 -2.67
C TYR A 99 -14.29 -1.90 -1.20
N HIS A 100 -14.61 -0.75 -0.59
CA HIS A 100 -14.22 -0.47 0.79
C HIS A 100 -14.90 -1.33 1.87
N ILE A 101 -15.95 -2.06 1.49
CA ILE A 101 -16.64 -3.04 2.34
C ILE A 101 -16.06 -4.46 2.21
N LEU A 102 -15.22 -4.70 1.20
CA LEU A 102 -14.62 -6.00 0.94
C LEU A 102 -13.40 -6.20 1.84
N SER A 103 -13.02 -7.46 2.05
CA SER A 103 -11.71 -7.74 2.64
C SER A 103 -10.59 -7.25 1.69
N PRO A 104 -9.39 -6.90 2.19
CA PRO A 104 -8.28 -6.50 1.35
C PRO A 104 -7.94 -7.53 0.27
N GLU A 105 -7.97 -8.81 0.62
CA GLU A 105 -7.72 -9.93 -0.30
C GLU A 105 -8.70 -9.92 -1.47
N GLN A 106 -9.98 -9.78 -1.16
CA GLN A 106 -11.06 -9.71 -2.14
C GLN A 106 -10.97 -8.49 -3.05
N ALA A 107 -10.60 -7.34 -2.51
CA ALA A 107 -10.44 -6.11 -3.28
C ALA A 107 -9.20 -6.19 -4.19
N ILE A 108 -8.06 -6.66 -3.67
CA ILE A 108 -6.82 -6.82 -4.43
C ILE A 108 -6.97 -7.87 -5.54
N GLY A 109 -7.60 -9.02 -5.23
CA GLY A 109 -7.88 -10.06 -6.22
C GLY A 109 -8.67 -9.54 -7.42
N ARG A 110 -9.76 -8.80 -7.17
CA ARG A 110 -10.56 -8.16 -8.23
C ARG A 110 -9.77 -7.11 -9.04
N ILE A 111 -8.89 -6.35 -8.37
CA ILE A 111 -8.02 -5.38 -9.06
C ILE A 111 -7.03 -6.08 -10.00
N LEU A 112 -6.45 -7.20 -9.57
CA LEU A 112 -5.52 -7.98 -10.38
C LEU A 112 -6.22 -8.70 -11.54
N GLU A 113 -7.39 -9.26 -11.29
CA GLU A 113 -8.25 -9.88 -12.30
C GLU A 113 -8.61 -8.89 -13.42
N ALA A 114 -9.11 -7.71 -13.06
CA ALA A 114 -9.43 -6.65 -14.02
C ALA A 114 -8.21 -6.15 -14.82
N LYS A 115 -6.99 -6.41 -14.32
CA LYS A 115 -5.73 -6.08 -14.97
C LYS A 115 -5.15 -7.22 -15.81
N GLY A 116 -5.80 -8.38 -15.84
CA GLY A 116 -5.27 -9.58 -16.51
C GLY A 116 -4.02 -10.14 -15.82
N MET A 117 -3.80 -9.81 -14.54
CA MET A 117 -2.65 -10.26 -13.75
C MET A 117 -3.03 -11.42 -12.80
N MET A 118 -4.07 -12.19 -13.14
CA MET A 118 -4.45 -13.38 -12.38
C MET A 118 -3.24 -14.32 -12.26
N LEU A 119 -2.81 -14.58 -11.03
CA LEU A 119 -2.12 -15.82 -10.70
C LEU A 119 -3.11 -16.92 -11.05
N ASN A 120 -2.70 -17.94 -11.81
CA ASN A 120 -3.60 -19.05 -12.10
C ASN A 120 -4.11 -19.64 -10.76
N LEU A 121 -5.30 -20.24 -10.71
CA LEU A 121 -5.86 -20.79 -9.46
C LEU A 121 -4.84 -21.69 -8.72
N GLU A 122 -4.05 -22.45 -9.46
CA GLU A 122 -2.96 -23.28 -8.97
C GLU A 122 -1.78 -22.46 -8.45
N ASP A 123 -1.43 -21.33 -9.08
CA ASP A 123 -0.41 -20.40 -8.57
C ASP A 123 -0.85 -19.72 -7.27
N GLU A 124 -2.13 -19.36 -7.14
CA GLU A 124 -2.69 -18.78 -5.91
C GLU A 124 -2.73 -19.82 -4.78
N ILE A 125 -3.15 -21.07 -5.08
CA ILE A 125 -3.11 -22.20 -4.14
C ILE A 125 -1.66 -22.46 -3.68
N ASN A 126 -0.71 -22.53 -4.61
CA ASN A 126 0.71 -22.74 -4.30
C ASN A 126 1.25 -21.60 -3.43
N ARG A 127 0.87 -20.35 -3.72
CA ARG A 127 1.28 -19.21 -2.90
C ARG A 127 0.71 -19.27 -1.49
N GLN A 128 -0.59 -19.55 -1.34
CA GLN A 128 -1.23 -19.67 -0.02
C GLN A 128 -0.60 -20.81 0.79
N PHE A 129 -0.25 -21.91 0.13
CA PHE A 129 0.47 -23.02 0.74
C PHE A 129 1.86 -22.61 1.25
N GLU A 130 2.65 -21.88 0.45
CA GLU A 130 3.96 -21.38 0.87
C GLU A 130 3.88 -20.38 2.04
N ILE A 131 2.88 -19.49 2.05
CA ILE A 131 2.63 -18.59 3.18
C ILE A 131 2.32 -19.38 4.45
N TYR A 132 1.42 -20.36 4.36
CA TYR A 132 1.06 -21.21 5.50
C TYR A 132 2.27 -21.97 6.06
N LYS A 133 3.13 -22.48 5.18
CA LYS A 133 4.36 -23.19 5.55
C LYS A 133 5.33 -22.30 6.33
N ARG A 134 5.57 -21.06 5.84
CA ARG A 134 6.42 -20.09 6.55
C ARG A 134 5.87 -19.72 7.94
N ILE A 135 4.56 -19.51 8.07
CA ILE A 135 3.94 -19.19 9.36
C ILE A 135 4.10 -20.36 10.34
N ARG A 136 3.85 -21.59 9.89
CA ARG A 136 4.00 -22.80 10.72
C ARG A 136 5.45 -22.98 11.20
N ASP A 137 6.41 -22.80 10.30
CA ASP A 137 7.82 -22.99 10.61
C ASP A 137 8.31 -21.88 11.57
N ASN A 138 7.79 -20.64 11.46
CA ASN A 138 8.05 -19.54 12.41
C ASN A 138 7.36 -19.69 13.78
N HIS A 139 6.39 -20.59 13.93
CA HIS A 139 5.71 -20.89 15.21
C HIS A 139 6.22 -22.17 15.88
N SER A 140 7.25 -22.80 15.31
CA SER A 140 7.86 -24.04 15.81
C SER A 140 9.17 -23.79 16.60
N HIS A 141 9.41 -22.54 17.01
CA HIS A 141 10.49 -22.08 17.88
C HIS A 141 9.92 -21.23 19.01
#